data_AF-A0A259CFK7-F1
#
_entry.id   AF-A0A259CFK7-F1
#
_cell.length_a   1.000
_cell.length_b   1.000
_cell.length_c   1.000
_cell.angle_alpha   90.00
_cell.angle_beta   90.00
_cell.angle_gamma   90.00
#
_symmetry.space_group_name_H-M   'P 1'
#
loop_
_entity.id
_entity.type
_entity.pdbx_description
1 polymer ?
#
loop_
_entity_poly.entity_id
_entity_poly.type
_entity_poly.pdbx_seq_one_letter_code
_entity_poly.pdbx_strand_id
1 'polypeptide(L)'
;NLGLLGPLEVCRAAEAAWQAGHVPIQAAEGFIRQIIGWREYVRGIWALTGPAYLERNALEHRRKLPWFYWGGETKMACVAAVVGQTRDLAYAHHIQRLMVTGNFALLAGVDPGLVHEWYLSVYIDAYEWVEAPNTIGMSQFADGGLLGSKPYVSSGAYIDRMSDHCGACAYKVKVKVGEGACPFNLLYWHFLIRHRERFRLNPRMGQMYRVWDQMDENHRSTVLAGAGAVLDRLDRGEVV
;
A
#
# COMPACT_ATOMS: atom_id res chain seq x y z
N ASN A 1 -11.27 -17.81 5.96
CA ASN A 1 -12.30 -17.06 5.19
C ASN A 1 -13.41 -17.94 4.65
N LEU A 2 -13.12 -19.13 4.14
CA LEU A 2 -14.11 -20.12 3.66
C LEU A 2 -14.92 -20.87 4.74
N GLY A 3 -14.69 -20.60 6.02
CA GLY A 3 -15.36 -21.32 7.13
C GLY A 3 -14.70 -22.64 7.56
N LEU A 4 -13.57 -23.04 6.94
CA LEU A 4 -12.83 -24.25 7.33
C LEU A 4 -12.12 -24.15 8.69
N LEU A 5 -11.79 -22.91 9.10
CA LEU A 5 -11.27 -22.60 10.44
C LEU A 5 -12.05 -21.42 11.03
N GLY A 6 -12.31 -21.49 12.33
CA GLY A 6 -12.93 -20.45 13.14
C GLY A 6 -11.91 -19.45 13.70
N PRO A 7 -12.28 -18.17 13.86
CA PRO A 7 -11.34 -17.17 14.39
C PRO A 7 -10.95 -17.43 15.84
N LEU A 8 -11.88 -17.89 16.69
CA LEU A 8 -11.60 -18.13 18.11
C LEU A 8 -10.75 -19.38 18.36
N GLU A 9 -10.92 -20.45 17.58
CA GLU A 9 -10.05 -21.63 17.74
C GLU A 9 -8.59 -21.29 17.41
N VAL A 10 -8.36 -20.50 16.35
CA VAL A 10 -7.03 -20.05 15.94
C VAL A 10 -6.41 -19.13 16.99
N CYS A 11 -7.19 -18.20 17.55
CA CYS A 11 -6.70 -17.29 18.60
C CYS A 11 -6.38 -18.05 19.90
N ARG A 12 -7.23 -18.99 20.32
CA ARG A 12 -7.01 -19.80 21.52
C ARG A 12 -5.79 -20.71 21.37
N ALA A 13 -5.52 -21.23 20.18
CA ALA A 13 -4.30 -21.99 19.92
C ALA A 13 -3.03 -21.13 20.12
N ALA A 14 -3.03 -19.89 19.62
CA ALA A 14 -1.93 -18.96 19.83
C ALA A 14 -1.77 -18.54 21.31
N GLU A 15 -2.89 -18.31 22.01
CA GLU A 15 -2.90 -18.04 23.45
C GLU A 15 -2.32 -19.21 24.25
N ALA A 16 -2.74 -20.44 23.97
CA ALA A 16 -2.23 -21.64 24.65
C ALA A 16 -0.72 -21.83 24.41
N ALA A 17 -0.23 -21.59 23.19
CA ALA A 17 1.19 -21.64 22.88
C ALA A 17 2.00 -20.60 23.68
N TRP A 18 1.44 -19.42 23.92
CA TRP A 18 2.06 -18.41 24.78
C TRP A 18 2.05 -18.83 26.25
N GLN A 19 0.92 -19.32 26.77
CA GLN A 19 0.82 -19.80 28.16
C GLN A 19 1.77 -20.97 28.45
N ALA A 20 2.03 -21.82 27.46
CA ALA A 20 3.01 -22.90 27.54
C ALA A 20 4.48 -22.43 27.38
N GLY A 21 4.72 -21.14 27.13
CA GLY A 21 6.06 -20.57 26.97
C GLY A 21 6.74 -20.84 25.62
N HIS A 22 6.01 -21.35 24.62
CA HIS A 22 6.57 -21.66 23.29
C HIS A 22 6.78 -20.42 22.43
N VAL A 23 6.01 -19.35 22.67
CA VAL A 23 6.11 -18.09 21.94
C VAL A 23 6.07 -16.92 22.91
N PRO A 24 6.75 -15.80 22.60
CA PRO A 24 6.71 -14.63 23.47
C PRO A 24 5.39 -13.86 23.27
N ILE A 25 4.99 -13.08 24.28
CA ILE A 25 3.67 -12.42 24.30
C ILE A 25 3.43 -11.51 23.10
N GLN A 26 4.45 -10.79 22.62
CA GLN A 26 4.31 -9.90 21.45
C GLN A 26 3.99 -10.64 20.16
N ALA A 27 4.38 -11.92 20.04
CA ALA A 27 4.04 -12.75 18.89
C ALA A 27 2.58 -13.21 18.98
N ALA A 28 2.16 -13.73 20.15
CA ALA A 28 0.79 -14.19 20.34
C ALA A 28 -0.22 -13.04 20.27
N GLU A 29 0.02 -11.94 20.98
CA GLU A 29 -0.82 -10.72 20.91
C GLU A 29 -0.86 -10.18 19.49
N GLY A 30 0.31 -10.05 18.85
CA GLY A 30 0.41 -9.52 17.49
C GLY A 30 -0.42 -10.32 16.49
N PHE A 31 -0.34 -11.65 16.57
CA PHE A 31 -1.13 -12.57 15.75
C PHE A 31 -2.63 -12.48 16.05
N ILE A 32 -3.03 -12.59 17.32
CA ILE A 32 -4.43 -12.53 17.76
C ILE A 32 -5.08 -11.20 17.34
N ARG A 33 -4.37 -10.07 17.47
CA ARG A 33 -4.82 -8.73 17.06
C ARG A 33 -5.15 -8.63 15.58
N GLN A 34 -4.51 -9.41 14.71
CA GLN A 34 -4.88 -9.42 13.28
C GLN A 34 -6.25 -10.07 13.06
N ILE A 35 -6.65 -11.01 13.92
CA ILE A 35 -7.89 -11.77 13.78
C ILE A 35 -9.02 -11.06 14.53
N ILE A 36 -8.98 -11.01 15.86
CA ILE A 36 -10.09 -10.41 16.64
C ILE A 36 -10.10 -8.89 16.59
N GLY A 37 -9.00 -8.27 16.18
CA GLY A 37 -8.92 -6.84 15.89
C GLY A 37 -9.25 -6.57 14.43
N TRP A 38 -8.24 -6.67 13.55
CA TRP A 38 -8.38 -6.21 12.17
C TRP A 38 -9.44 -6.95 11.36
N ARG A 39 -9.46 -8.29 11.36
CA ARG A 39 -10.43 -9.08 10.57
C ARG A 39 -11.88 -8.79 10.99
N GLU A 40 -12.15 -8.70 12.28
CA GLU A 40 -13.49 -8.34 12.77
C GLU A 40 -13.82 -6.86 12.50
N TYR A 41 -12.85 -5.95 12.66
CA TYR A 41 -13.03 -4.53 12.40
C TYR A 41 -13.37 -4.24 10.93
N VAL A 42 -12.64 -4.84 9.98
CA VAL A 42 -12.93 -4.67 8.55
C VAL A 42 -14.29 -5.28 8.17
N ARG A 43 -14.66 -6.41 8.77
CA ARG A 43 -16.00 -6.98 8.59
C ARG A 43 -17.09 -6.02 9.05
N GLY A 44 -16.90 -5.39 10.21
CA GLY A 44 -17.83 -4.40 10.75
C GLY A 44 -17.97 -3.18 9.83
N ILE A 45 -16.87 -2.67 9.29
CA ILE A 45 -16.87 -1.56 8.32
C ILE A 45 -17.69 -1.93 7.09
N TRP A 46 -17.38 -3.06 6.45
CA TRP A 46 -18.14 -3.50 5.27
C TRP A 46 -19.63 -3.68 5.57
N ALA A 47 -19.98 -4.26 6.72
CA ALA A 47 -21.38 -4.45 7.12
C ALA A 47 -22.13 -3.13 7.31
N LEU A 48 -21.45 -2.07 7.75
CA LEU A 48 -22.05 -0.74 7.95
C LEU A 48 -22.12 0.08 6.66
N THR A 49 -21.16 -0.08 5.75
CA THR A 49 -21.04 0.77 4.57
C THR A 49 -21.66 0.15 3.32
N GLY A 50 -21.70 -1.19 3.24
CA GLY A 50 -22.26 -1.93 2.11
C GLY A 50 -21.57 -1.65 0.76
N PRO A 51 -22.24 -2.00 -0.36
CA PRO A 51 -21.68 -1.86 -1.72
C PRO A 51 -21.30 -0.44 -2.12
N ALA A 52 -21.97 0.59 -1.57
CA ALA A 52 -21.66 1.99 -1.83
C ALA A 52 -20.24 2.39 -1.37
N TYR A 53 -19.61 1.57 -0.53
CA TYR A 53 -18.21 1.77 -0.13
C TYR A 53 -17.23 1.63 -1.30
N LEU A 54 -17.57 0.84 -2.32
CA LEU A 54 -16.71 0.62 -3.49
C LEU A 54 -16.58 1.86 -4.37
N GLU A 55 -17.53 2.79 -4.29
CA GLU A 55 -17.56 4.04 -5.06
C GLU A 55 -16.70 5.16 -4.41
N ARG A 56 -16.11 4.90 -3.25
CA ARG A 56 -15.33 5.90 -2.51
C ARG A 56 -14.07 6.25 -3.28
N ASN A 57 -13.89 7.53 -3.55
CA ASN A 57 -12.71 8.07 -4.20
C ASN A 57 -12.40 9.49 -3.72
N ALA A 58 -12.18 9.62 -2.41
CA ALA A 58 -11.99 10.92 -1.77
C ALA A 58 -10.73 11.68 -2.25
N LEU A 59 -9.77 10.99 -2.87
CA LEU A 59 -8.56 11.61 -3.43
C LEU A 59 -8.65 11.87 -4.95
N GLU A 60 -9.81 11.58 -5.56
CA GLU A 60 -10.10 11.81 -6.98
C GLU A 60 -9.06 11.18 -7.94
N HIS A 61 -8.60 9.98 -7.62
CA HIS A 61 -7.66 9.23 -8.46
C HIS A 61 -8.37 8.58 -9.64
N ARG A 62 -7.75 8.62 -10.83
CA ARG A 62 -8.37 8.21 -12.11
C ARG A 62 -7.44 7.43 -13.03
N ARG A 63 -6.17 7.25 -12.66
CA ARG A 63 -5.20 6.57 -13.54
C ARG A 63 -5.54 5.08 -13.65
N LYS A 64 -5.28 4.50 -14.81
CA LYS A 64 -5.41 3.05 -15.02
C LYS A 64 -4.42 2.28 -14.13
N LEU A 65 -4.76 1.04 -13.79
CA LEU A 65 -3.80 0.16 -13.12
C LEU A 65 -2.67 -0.19 -14.11
N PRO A 66 -1.39 0.03 -13.76
CA PRO A 66 -0.28 -0.29 -14.64
C PRO A 66 -0.24 -1.78 -15.02
N TRP A 67 0.14 -2.08 -16.27
CA TRP A 67 0.08 -3.44 -16.81
C TRP A 67 0.90 -4.47 -16.00
N PHE A 68 1.98 -4.04 -15.36
CA PHE A 68 2.78 -4.96 -14.53
C PHE A 68 2.00 -5.56 -13.35
N TYR A 69 0.86 -5.01 -12.92
CA TYR A 69 0.01 -5.68 -11.91
C TYR A 69 -0.57 -7.00 -12.42
N TRP A 70 -0.80 -7.11 -13.72
CA TRP A 70 -1.33 -8.31 -14.38
C TRP A 70 -0.22 -9.19 -14.99
N GLY A 71 1.02 -9.03 -14.53
CA GLY A 71 2.16 -9.85 -14.95
C GLY A 71 3.02 -9.24 -16.07
N GLY A 72 2.77 -8.00 -16.47
CA GLY A 72 3.68 -7.23 -17.33
C GLY A 72 5.04 -6.95 -16.68
N GLU A 73 6.02 -6.57 -17.50
CA GLU A 73 7.38 -6.25 -17.02
C GLU A 73 7.45 -4.95 -16.22
N THR A 74 8.29 -4.93 -15.18
CA THR A 74 8.67 -3.73 -14.43
C THR A 74 10.14 -3.82 -14.01
N LYS A 75 10.82 -2.67 -13.95
CA LYS A 75 12.20 -2.57 -13.45
C LYS A 75 12.28 -2.36 -11.93
N MET A 76 11.15 -2.17 -11.26
CA MET A 76 11.07 -2.07 -9.81
C MET A 76 11.11 -3.45 -9.17
N ALA A 77 12.29 -3.87 -8.68
CA ALA A 77 12.50 -5.21 -8.12
C ALA A 77 11.49 -5.61 -7.04
N CYS A 78 11.10 -4.68 -6.16
CA CYS A 78 10.09 -4.95 -5.13
C CYS A 78 8.71 -5.27 -5.72
N VAL A 79 8.27 -4.51 -6.73
CA VAL A 79 6.99 -4.74 -7.40
C VAL A 79 7.03 -6.04 -8.21
N ALA A 80 8.11 -6.27 -8.96
CA ALA A 80 8.31 -7.51 -9.71
C ALA A 80 8.25 -8.75 -8.81
N ALA A 81 8.93 -8.71 -7.66
CA ALA A 81 8.93 -9.81 -6.70
C ALA A 81 7.51 -10.08 -6.13
N VAL A 82 6.80 -9.04 -5.70
CA VAL A 82 5.46 -9.19 -5.10
C VAL A 82 4.44 -9.65 -6.14
N VAL A 83 4.40 -9.03 -7.32
CA VAL A 83 3.47 -9.45 -8.38
C VAL A 83 3.80 -10.88 -8.85
N GLY A 84 5.08 -11.21 -9.03
CA GLY A 84 5.50 -12.56 -9.42
C GLY A 84 5.05 -13.61 -8.41
N GLN A 85 5.28 -13.34 -7.12
CA GLN A 85 4.80 -14.20 -6.03
C GLN A 85 3.27 -14.34 -6.03
N THR A 86 2.55 -13.23 -6.22
CA THR A 86 1.09 -13.25 -6.31
C THR A 86 0.61 -14.09 -7.49
N ARG A 87 1.23 -13.97 -8.66
CA ARG A 87 0.90 -14.80 -9.84
C ARG A 87 1.10 -16.29 -9.56
N ASP A 88 2.24 -16.65 -8.97
CA ASP A 88 2.64 -18.06 -8.85
C ASP A 88 1.97 -18.75 -7.66
N LEU A 89 1.64 -18.02 -6.59
CA LEU A 89 1.15 -18.57 -5.32
C LEU A 89 -0.26 -18.11 -4.93
N ALA A 90 -0.86 -17.17 -5.67
CA ALA A 90 -2.07 -16.44 -5.28
C ALA A 90 -1.97 -15.81 -3.87
N TYR A 91 -0.74 -15.48 -3.43
CA TYR A 91 -0.47 -15.03 -2.07
C TYR A 91 0.67 -14.02 -2.01
N ALA A 92 0.42 -12.93 -1.29
CA ALA A 92 1.43 -12.02 -0.74
C ALA A 92 1.06 -11.73 0.72
N HIS A 93 2.06 -11.57 1.58
CA HIS A 93 1.81 -11.26 2.99
C HIS A 93 1.41 -9.78 3.17
N HIS A 94 0.85 -9.43 4.33
CA HIS A 94 0.18 -8.14 4.54
C HIS A 94 1.03 -6.92 4.16
N ILE A 95 2.31 -6.87 4.57
CA ILE A 95 3.15 -5.69 4.29
C ILE A 95 3.54 -5.56 2.81
N GLN A 96 3.57 -6.65 2.02
CA GLN A 96 3.73 -6.59 0.56
C GLN A 96 2.50 -5.95 -0.08
N ARG A 97 1.30 -6.41 0.32
CA ARG A 97 0.02 -5.82 -0.13
C ARG A 97 -0.03 -4.33 0.22
N LEU A 98 0.24 -3.97 1.49
CA LEU A 98 0.09 -2.59 1.95
C LEU A 98 1.19 -1.66 1.41
N MET A 99 2.47 -2.02 1.59
CA MET A 99 3.58 -1.08 1.44
C MET A 99 4.37 -1.22 0.12
N VAL A 100 4.07 -2.24 -0.69
CA VAL A 100 4.63 -2.38 -2.05
C VAL A 100 3.57 -2.05 -3.08
N THR A 101 2.63 -2.97 -3.34
CA THR A 101 1.61 -2.79 -4.39
C THR A 101 0.59 -1.73 -4.01
N GLY A 102 0.06 -1.75 -2.79
CA GLY A 102 -0.90 -0.74 -2.31
C GLY A 102 -0.33 0.67 -2.28
N ASN A 103 0.84 0.83 -1.67
CA ASN A 103 1.58 2.09 -1.64
C ASN A 103 1.88 2.60 -3.06
N PHE A 104 2.36 1.74 -3.97
CA PHE A 104 2.62 2.17 -5.34
C PHE A 104 1.36 2.67 -6.04
N ALA A 105 0.25 1.92 -5.98
CA ALA A 105 -1.01 2.31 -6.61
C ALA A 105 -1.50 3.67 -6.08
N LEU A 106 -1.42 3.87 -4.76
CA LEU A 106 -1.82 5.12 -4.11
C LEU A 106 -0.93 6.30 -4.55
N LEU A 107 0.38 6.09 -4.56
CA LEU A 107 1.36 7.08 -5.02
C LEU A 107 1.19 7.43 -6.50
N ALA A 108 0.91 6.43 -7.33
CA ALA A 108 0.66 6.60 -8.76
C ALA A 108 -0.72 7.23 -9.07
N GLY A 109 -1.61 7.32 -8.09
CA GLY A 109 -2.94 7.91 -8.30
C GLY A 109 -3.85 7.04 -9.16
N VAL A 110 -3.74 5.72 -8.97
CA VAL A 110 -4.59 4.73 -9.65
C VAL A 110 -6.02 4.82 -9.11
N ASP A 111 -7.00 4.65 -9.99
CA ASP A 111 -8.40 4.58 -9.59
C ASP A 111 -8.61 3.46 -8.54
N PRO A 112 -9.11 3.76 -7.33
CA PRO A 112 -9.30 2.77 -6.27
C PRO A 112 -10.24 1.63 -6.68
N GLY A 113 -11.15 1.84 -7.62
CA GLY A 113 -11.99 0.77 -8.18
C GLY A 113 -11.17 -0.29 -8.93
N LEU A 114 -10.16 0.15 -9.69
CA LEU A 114 -9.24 -0.78 -10.39
C LEU A 114 -8.28 -1.48 -9.44
N VAL A 115 -7.88 -0.80 -8.35
CA VAL A 115 -7.07 -1.42 -7.30
C VAL A 115 -7.88 -2.49 -6.57
N HIS A 116 -9.14 -2.19 -6.22
CA HIS A 116 -10.09 -3.14 -5.65
C HIS A 116 -10.30 -4.36 -6.55
N GLU A 117 -10.57 -4.16 -7.83
CA GLU A 117 -10.72 -5.25 -8.80
C GLU A 117 -9.51 -6.19 -8.79
N TRP A 118 -8.30 -5.63 -8.80
CA TRP A 118 -7.08 -6.44 -8.75
C TRP A 118 -6.94 -7.22 -7.45
N TYR A 119 -7.04 -6.56 -6.29
CA TYR A 119 -6.90 -7.24 -4.99
C TYR A 119 -7.96 -8.32 -4.78
N LEU A 120 -9.19 -8.09 -5.24
CA LEU A 120 -10.28 -9.05 -5.17
C LEU A 120 -10.03 -10.27 -6.08
N SER A 121 -9.35 -10.08 -7.20
CA SER A 121 -9.12 -11.13 -8.20
C SER A 121 -7.94 -12.04 -7.88
N VAL A 122 -6.84 -11.50 -7.35
CA VAL A 122 -5.53 -12.19 -7.39
C VAL A 122 -5.14 -12.95 -6.12
N TYR A 123 -5.79 -12.70 -4.99
CA TYR A 123 -5.43 -13.34 -3.72
C TYR A 123 -6.40 -14.45 -3.35
N ILE A 124 -5.83 -15.59 -2.94
CA ILE A 124 -6.57 -16.81 -2.55
C ILE A 124 -7.52 -16.61 -1.35
N ASP A 125 -7.31 -15.55 -0.57
CA ASP A 125 -8.08 -15.20 0.61
C ASP A 125 -9.06 -14.04 0.40
N ALA A 126 -9.19 -13.53 -0.83
CA ALA A 126 -9.98 -12.35 -1.14
C ALA A 126 -11.49 -12.64 -1.24
N TYR A 127 -12.25 -11.94 -0.41
CA TYR A 127 -13.69 -11.79 -0.49
C TYR A 127 -14.01 -10.33 -0.23
N GLU A 128 -15.03 -9.77 -0.88
CA GLU A 128 -15.31 -8.33 -0.82
C GLU A 128 -15.38 -7.79 0.62
N TRP A 129 -16.00 -8.53 1.55
CA TRP A 129 -16.13 -8.09 2.94
C TRP A 129 -14.81 -7.87 3.68
N VAL A 130 -13.74 -8.57 3.29
CA VAL A 130 -12.41 -8.44 3.90
C VAL A 130 -11.49 -7.60 3.01
N GLU A 131 -11.62 -7.73 1.70
CA GLU A 131 -10.74 -7.08 0.73
C GLU A 131 -11.09 -5.58 0.61
N ALA A 132 -12.37 -5.22 0.43
CA ALA A 132 -12.75 -3.85 0.11
C ALA A 132 -12.37 -2.83 1.21
N PRO A 133 -12.61 -3.07 2.52
CA PRO A 133 -12.14 -2.15 3.56
C PRO A 133 -10.61 -2.02 3.62
N ASN A 134 -9.88 -3.10 3.36
CA ASN A 134 -8.42 -3.05 3.31
C ASN A 134 -7.93 -2.26 2.09
N THR A 135 -8.55 -2.46 0.93
CA THR A 135 -8.10 -1.79 -0.31
C THR A 135 -8.55 -0.34 -0.34
N ILE A 136 -9.85 -0.08 -0.28
CA ILE A 136 -10.42 1.28 -0.39
C ILE A 136 -10.01 2.14 0.81
N GLY A 137 -10.09 1.59 2.03
CA GLY A 137 -9.81 2.32 3.26
C GLY A 137 -8.33 2.32 3.62
N MET A 138 -7.80 1.17 4.06
CA MET A 138 -6.44 1.08 4.60
C MET A 138 -5.39 1.49 3.56
N SER A 139 -5.45 0.89 2.38
CA SER A 139 -4.39 1.00 1.39
C SER A 139 -4.51 2.28 0.57
N GLN A 140 -5.69 2.58 0.05
CA GLN A 140 -5.88 3.69 -0.90
C GLN A 140 -6.38 4.98 -0.26
N PHE A 141 -6.75 4.97 1.03
CA PHE A 141 -7.28 6.14 1.74
C PHE A 141 -8.47 6.81 1.02
N ALA A 142 -9.17 6.03 0.19
CA ALA A 142 -10.21 6.50 -0.71
C ALA A 142 -11.53 6.76 0.02
N ASP A 143 -11.70 6.17 1.22
CA ASP A 143 -12.79 6.46 2.15
C ASP A 143 -12.61 7.77 2.95
N GLY A 144 -11.47 8.46 2.78
CA GLY A 144 -11.19 9.71 3.45
C GLY A 144 -10.78 9.58 4.91
N GLY A 145 -10.46 8.38 5.39
CA GLY A 145 -9.91 8.13 6.72
C GLY A 145 -10.88 7.46 7.69
N LEU A 146 -11.92 6.77 7.19
CA LEU A 146 -12.83 6.00 8.04
C LEU A 146 -12.08 4.84 8.72
N LEU A 147 -11.20 4.14 7.99
CA LEU A 147 -10.43 3.02 8.52
C LEU A 147 -9.11 3.42 9.21
N GLY A 148 -8.55 4.58 8.86
CA GLY A 148 -7.23 5.00 9.33
C GLY A 148 -7.05 6.50 9.28
N SER A 149 -6.28 7.06 10.22
CA SER A 149 -6.11 8.51 10.34
C SER A 149 -5.02 9.12 9.46
N LYS A 150 -4.24 8.32 8.73
CA LYS A 150 -3.24 8.79 7.75
C LYS A 150 -3.09 7.78 6.61
N PRO A 151 -2.76 8.23 5.39
CA PRO A 151 -2.47 7.32 4.28
C PRO A 151 -1.20 6.51 4.55
N TYR A 152 -1.20 5.23 4.20
CA TYR A 152 -0.02 4.35 4.24
C TYR A 152 0.83 4.55 2.98
N VAL A 153 1.52 5.68 2.92
CA VAL A 153 2.49 5.99 1.86
C VAL A 153 3.90 6.03 2.39
N SER A 154 4.86 5.59 1.58
CA SER A 154 6.28 5.73 1.89
C SER A 154 7.14 5.87 0.64
N SER A 155 8.26 6.55 0.78
CA SER A 155 9.33 6.53 -0.21
C SER A 155 10.05 5.17 -0.25
N GLY A 156 10.99 5.02 -1.17
CA GLY A 156 11.78 3.79 -1.30
C GLY A 156 12.63 3.49 -0.05
N ALA A 157 12.94 4.48 0.78
CA ALA A 157 13.70 4.30 2.02
C ALA A 157 13.02 3.35 3.03
N TYR A 158 11.68 3.26 3.01
CA TYR A 158 10.98 2.28 3.82
C TYR A 158 11.21 0.86 3.30
N ILE A 159 11.06 0.65 1.99
CA ILE A 159 11.23 -0.66 1.36
C ILE A 159 12.67 -1.14 1.54
N ASP A 160 13.67 -0.27 1.36
CA ASP A 160 15.10 -0.57 1.57
C ASP A 160 15.40 -1.00 3.01
N ARG A 161 14.74 -0.41 4.00
CA ARG A 161 14.94 -0.79 5.41
C ARG A 161 14.27 -2.12 5.77
N MET A 162 13.18 -2.46 5.09
CA MET A 162 12.30 -3.58 5.46
C MET A 162 12.43 -4.79 4.52
N SER A 163 13.32 -4.72 3.53
CA SER A 163 13.54 -5.79 2.55
C SER A 163 14.96 -5.74 1.99
N ASP A 164 15.32 -6.74 1.20
CA ASP A 164 16.57 -6.84 0.45
C ASP A 164 16.41 -6.50 -1.05
N HIS A 165 15.19 -6.12 -1.49
CA HIS A 165 14.88 -5.87 -2.91
C HIS A 165 15.76 -4.80 -3.56
N CYS A 166 16.19 -3.79 -2.80
CA CYS A 166 16.88 -2.63 -3.34
C CYS A 166 18.32 -2.94 -3.81
N GLY A 167 18.95 -4.00 -3.31
CA GLY A 167 20.34 -4.34 -3.64
C GLY A 167 20.57 -4.64 -5.12
N ALA A 168 19.66 -5.42 -5.73
CA ALA A 168 19.71 -5.81 -7.14
C ALA A 168 18.79 -4.99 -8.05
N CYS A 169 18.16 -3.93 -7.52
CA CYS A 169 17.19 -3.14 -8.28
C CYS A 169 17.88 -2.30 -9.38
N ALA A 170 17.20 -2.19 -10.53
CA ALA A 170 17.63 -1.29 -11.61
C ALA A 170 17.67 0.17 -11.14
N TYR A 171 16.81 0.52 -10.18
CA TYR A 171 16.79 1.83 -9.53
C TYR A 171 17.64 1.86 -8.27
N LYS A 172 18.25 3.01 -8.00
CA LYS A 172 19.05 3.27 -6.80
C LYS A 172 18.22 4.04 -5.79
N VAL A 173 17.86 3.38 -4.69
CA VAL A 173 17.00 3.95 -3.64
C VAL A 173 17.56 5.20 -2.95
N LYS A 174 18.90 5.35 -2.94
CA LYS A 174 19.58 6.53 -2.40
C LYS A 174 19.55 7.72 -3.37
N VAL A 175 19.34 7.50 -4.66
CA VAL A 175 19.21 8.55 -5.67
C VAL A 175 17.81 9.17 -5.57
N LYS A 176 17.77 10.49 -5.37
CA LYS A 176 16.53 11.24 -5.09
C LYS A 176 15.90 11.86 -6.34
N VAL A 177 16.70 12.19 -7.34
CA VAL A 177 16.31 12.78 -8.62
C VAL A 177 17.24 12.31 -9.73
N GLY A 178 16.82 12.45 -10.98
CA GLY A 178 17.62 12.09 -12.15
C GLY A 178 17.54 10.61 -12.54
N GLU A 179 18.39 10.21 -13.47
CA GLU A 179 18.44 8.84 -13.99
C GLU A 179 18.72 7.83 -12.87
N GLY A 180 17.99 6.72 -12.87
CA GLY A 180 18.11 5.68 -11.85
C GLY A 180 17.47 6.02 -10.49
N ALA A 181 16.84 7.19 -10.32
CA ALA A 181 16.09 7.50 -9.10
C ALA A 181 14.93 6.52 -8.88
N CYS A 182 14.78 6.03 -7.65
CA CYS A 182 13.68 5.13 -7.30
C CYS A 182 12.32 5.82 -7.49
N PRO A 183 11.38 5.24 -8.27
CA PRO A 183 10.05 5.82 -8.49
C PRO A 183 9.31 6.16 -7.20
N PHE A 184 9.41 5.33 -6.16
CA PHE A 184 8.78 5.61 -4.86
C PHE A 184 9.29 6.90 -4.21
N ASN A 185 10.56 7.29 -4.39
CA ASN A 185 11.08 8.55 -3.83
C ASN A 185 10.41 9.77 -4.49
N LEU A 186 10.28 9.74 -5.81
CA LEU A 186 9.69 10.81 -6.61
C LEU A 186 8.18 10.88 -6.36
N LEU A 187 7.50 9.74 -6.49
CA LEU A 187 6.05 9.67 -6.37
C LEU A 187 5.56 9.97 -4.94
N TYR A 188 6.36 9.66 -3.91
CA TYR A 188 6.04 10.00 -2.52
C TYR A 188 5.83 11.50 -2.32
N TRP A 189 6.79 12.32 -2.76
CA TRP A 189 6.65 13.77 -2.63
C TRP A 189 5.55 14.30 -3.55
N HIS A 190 5.49 13.81 -4.79
CA HIS A 190 4.44 14.19 -5.71
C HIS A 190 3.01 13.92 -5.16
N PHE A 191 2.80 12.77 -4.51
CA PHE A 191 1.55 12.46 -3.81
C PHE A 191 1.25 13.45 -2.69
N LEU A 192 2.22 13.74 -1.83
CA LEU A 192 2.01 14.65 -0.70
C LEU A 192 1.66 16.06 -1.15
N ILE A 193 2.31 16.54 -2.22
CA ILE A 193 2.15 17.91 -2.71
C ILE A 193 0.85 18.08 -3.48
N ARG A 194 0.47 17.14 -4.36
CA ARG A 194 -0.81 17.22 -5.07
C ARG A 194 -2.03 17.16 -4.12
N HIS A 195 -1.86 16.59 -2.93
CA HIS A 195 -2.89 16.48 -1.89
C HIS A 195 -2.64 17.39 -0.69
N ARG A 196 -1.78 18.41 -0.82
CA ARG A 196 -1.35 19.26 0.29
C ARG A 196 -2.52 19.96 1.00
N GLU A 197 -3.48 20.51 0.25
CA GLU A 197 -4.63 21.20 0.86
C GLU A 197 -5.46 20.29 1.76
N ARG A 198 -5.61 19.01 1.37
CA ARG A 198 -6.33 18.02 2.17
C ARG A 198 -5.55 17.60 3.41
N PHE A 199 -4.25 17.34 3.26
CA PHE A 199 -3.45 16.72 4.31
C PHE A 199 -2.70 17.68 5.22
N ARG A 200 -2.56 18.97 4.87
CA ARG A 200 -1.89 19.97 5.73
C ARG A 200 -2.56 20.15 7.09
N LEU A 201 -3.87 19.88 7.17
CA LEU A 201 -4.64 19.93 8.41
C LEU A 201 -4.53 18.66 9.25
N ASN A 202 -3.93 17.59 8.72
CA ASN A 202 -3.74 16.35 9.47
C ASN A 202 -2.49 16.46 10.39
N PRO A 203 -2.65 16.44 11.73
CA PRO A 203 -1.54 16.62 12.66
C PRO A 203 -0.44 15.57 12.49
N ARG A 204 -0.77 14.36 12.01
CA ARG A 204 0.19 13.27 11.79
C ARG A 204 1.04 13.45 10.54
N MET A 205 0.68 14.38 9.65
CA MET A 205 1.33 14.64 8.36
C MET A 205 2.22 15.91 8.38
N GLY A 206 2.10 16.74 9.42
CA GLY A 206 2.77 18.06 9.46
C GLY A 206 4.29 18.01 9.36
N GLN A 207 4.94 16.95 9.87
CA GLN A 207 6.39 16.80 9.76
C GLN A 207 6.85 16.66 8.31
N MET A 208 6.09 15.96 7.46
CA MET A 208 6.46 15.71 6.07
C MET A 208 6.46 17.01 5.27
N TYR A 209 5.47 17.88 5.50
CA TYR A 209 5.40 19.19 4.85
C TYR A 209 6.50 20.15 5.34
N ARG A 210 6.83 20.13 6.64
CA ARG A 210 7.97 20.90 7.15
C ARG A 210 9.29 20.50 6.50
N VAL A 211 9.50 19.20 6.32
CA VAL A 211 10.71 18.69 5.61
C VAL A 211 10.71 19.14 4.15
N TRP A 212 9.57 19.08 3.47
CA TRP A 212 9.46 19.55 2.08
C TRP A 212 9.76 21.04 1.95
N ASP A 213 9.17 21.89 2.80
CA ASP A 213 9.29 23.34 2.72
C ASP A 213 10.71 23.83 3.03
N GLN A 214 11.54 23.01 3.70
CA GLN A 214 12.95 23.29 3.95
C GLN A 214 13.87 22.90 2.79
N MET A 215 13.35 22.22 1.76
CA MET A 215 14.14 21.85 0.57
C MET A 215 14.30 23.02 -0.39
N ASP A 216 15.44 23.07 -1.06
CA ASP A 216 15.71 24.01 -2.14
C ASP A 216 14.62 23.95 -3.23
N GLU A 217 14.23 25.12 -3.76
CA GLU A 217 13.15 25.24 -4.75
C GLU A 217 13.47 24.49 -6.06
N ASN A 218 14.73 24.53 -6.52
CA ASN A 218 15.14 23.79 -7.72
C ASN A 218 15.07 22.29 -7.46
N HIS A 219 15.46 21.84 -6.26
CA HIS A 219 15.32 20.44 -5.87
C HIS A 219 13.86 19.99 -5.88
N ARG A 220 12.95 20.77 -5.27
CA ARG A 220 11.52 20.49 -5.25
C ARG A 220 10.94 20.37 -6.66
N SER A 221 11.25 21.35 -7.51
CA SER A 221 10.82 21.36 -8.92
C SER A 221 11.33 20.12 -9.68
N THR A 222 12.59 19.74 -9.46
CA THR A 222 13.19 18.55 -10.09
C THR A 222 12.52 17.25 -9.64
N VAL A 223 12.19 17.12 -8.35
CA VAL A 223 11.47 15.95 -7.81
C VAL A 223 10.08 15.83 -8.44
N LEU A 224 9.33 16.93 -8.52
CA LEU A 224 7.99 16.94 -9.10
C LEU A 224 8.01 16.66 -10.61
N ALA A 225 8.95 17.24 -11.35
CA ALA A 225 9.13 16.96 -12.78
C ALA A 225 9.50 15.49 -13.03
N GLY A 226 10.41 14.93 -12.23
CA GLY A 226 10.77 13.51 -12.32
C GLY A 226 9.60 12.57 -12.01
N ALA A 227 8.77 12.92 -11.02
CA ALA A 227 7.56 12.17 -10.73
C ALA A 227 6.54 12.22 -11.88
N GLY A 228 6.34 13.40 -12.49
CA GLY A 228 5.50 13.56 -13.69
C GLY A 228 5.99 12.68 -14.83
N ALA A 229 7.28 12.69 -15.13
CA ALA A 229 7.87 11.84 -16.17
C ALA A 229 7.67 10.33 -15.90
N VAL A 230 7.76 9.89 -14.64
CA VAL A 230 7.44 8.50 -14.26
C VAL A 230 5.98 8.18 -14.58
N LEU A 231 5.05 9.05 -14.20
CA LEU A 231 3.61 8.84 -14.43
C LEU A 231 3.27 8.84 -15.92
N ASP A 232 3.83 9.75 -16.71
CA ASP A 232 3.60 9.82 -18.15
C ASP A 232 4.09 8.55 -18.87
N ARG A 233 5.22 7.98 -18.42
CA ARG A 233 5.73 6.71 -18.95
C ARG A 233 4.79 5.54 -18.62
N LEU A 234 4.24 5.50 -17.40
CA LEU A 234 3.22 4.51 -17.03
C LEU A 234 1.95 4.65 -17.89
N ASP A 235 1.51 5.88 -18.15
CA ASP A 235 0.32 6.16 -18.95
C ASP A 235 0.50 5.75 -20.42
N ARG A 236 1.74 5.78 -20.93
CA ARG A 236 2.11 5.22 -22.25
C ARG A 236 2.36 3.70 -22.25
N GLY A 237 2.24 3.03 -21.11
CA GLY A 237 2.49 1.59 -20.98
C GLY A 237 3.96 1.20 -21.10
N GLU A 238 4.88 2.13 -20.87
CA GLU A 238 6.31 1.82 -20.89
C GLU A 238 6.74 1.01 -19.66
N VAL A 239 7.83 0.26 -19.80
CA VAL A 239 8.46 -0.44 -18.69
C VAL A 239 9.18 0.54 -17.76
N VAL A 240 8.60 0.72 -16.58
CA VAL A 240 9.12 1.49 -15.43
C VAL A 240 9.40 0.53 -14.28
#